data_AF-A0A3T1CZZ3-F1
#
_entry.id   AF-A0A3T1CZZ3-F1
#
_cell.length_a   1.000
_cell.length_b   1.000
_cell.length_c   1.000
_cell.angle_alpha   90.00
_cell.angle_beta   90.00
_cell.angle_gamma   90.00
#
_symmetry.space_group_name_H-M   'P 1'
#
loop_
_entity.id
_entity.type
_entity.pdbx_description
1 polymer ?
#
loop_
_entity_poly.entity_id
_entity_poly.type
_entity_poly.pdbx_seq_one_letter_code
_entity_poly.pdbx_strand_id
1 'polypeptide(L)'
;MEQFAVVVKEIRKFLASFRIVRQLMPFHLHIIFGGLGILLLQELLVRTDINYKTYNTLFYDIPLHWIAFYGFFVGGWLTLISKNVKYLPYALWGYAFLALFPFEYLGLYNFLQAAIYGVAGYALFRYTATSHGASDNQSLNV
;
A
#
# COMPACT_ATOMS: atom_id res chain seq x y z
N MET A 1 -3.52 3.35 21.56
CA MET A 1 -2.54 3.99 20.65
C MET A 1 -1.11 3.70 21.09
N GLU A 2 -0.80 3.76 22.38
CA GLU A 2 0.54 3.42 22.91
C GLU A 2 1.01 2.01 22.53
N GLN A 3 0.18 0.98 22.76
CA GLN A 3 0.52 -0.39 22.37
C GLN A 3 0.78 -0.54 20.86
N PHE A 4 0.04 0.19 20.02
CA PHE A 4 0.26 0.19 18.57
C PHE A 4 1.59 0.86 18.21
N ALA A 5 1.95 1.96 18.88
CA ALA A 5 3.24 2.61 18.70
C ALA A 5 4.42 1.68 19.05
N VAL A 6 4.31 0.91 20.14
CA VAL A 6 5.33 -0.09 20.52
C VAL A 6 5.49 -1.15 19.42
N VAL A 7 4.38 -1.67 18.90
CA VAL A 7 4.40 -2.66 17.81
C VAL A 7 5.03 -2.09 16.54
N VAL A 8 4.64 -0.88 16.14
CA VAL A 8 5.21 -0.20 14.95
C VAL A 8 6.72 0.02 15.12
N LYS A 9 7.17 0.39 16.33
CA LYS A 9 8.58 0.60 16.64
C LYS A 9 9.39 -0.70 16.55
N GLU A 10 8.85 -1.81 17.06
CA GLU A 10 9.52 -3.12 16.97
C GLU A 10 9.58 -3.62 15.52
N ILE A 11 8.48 -3.50 14.78
CA ILE A 11 8.43 -3.81 13.34
C ILE A 11 9.44 -2.97 12.57
N ARG A 12 9.55 -1.68 12.87
CA ARG A 12 10.55 -0.77 12.29
C ARG A 12 11.97 -1.25 12.57
N LYS A 13 12.28 -1.59 13.82
CA LYS A 13 13.61 -2.08 14.22
C LYS A 13 13.96 -3.39 13.49
N PHE A 14 13.00 -4.31 13.42
CA PHE A 14 13.16 -5.57 12.70
C PHE A 14 13.39 -5.35 11.21
N LEU A 15 12.52 -4.59 10.53
CA LEU A 15 12.65 -4.35 9.09
C LEU A 15 13.90 -3.55 8.74
N ALA A 16 14.28 -2.56 9.54
CA ALA A 16 15.49 -1.76 9.32
C ALA A 16 16.80 -2.57 9.48
N SER A 17 16.76 -3.74 10.14
CA SER A 17 17.93 -4.63 10.26
C SER A 17 18.40 -5.17 8.90
N PHE A 18 17.49 -5.32 7.94
CA PHE A 18 17.80 -5.81 6.60
C PHE A 18 18.38 -4.71 5.71
N ARG A 19 19.48 -5.00 5.02
CA ARG A 19 20.14 -4.06 4.10
C ARG A 19 19.23 -3.66 2.94
N ILE A 20 18.48 -4.61 2.39
CA ILE A 20 17.58 -4.39 1.24
C ILE A 20 16.47 -3.38 1.59
N VAL A 21 15.93 -3.46 2.80
CA VAL A 21 14.89 -2.52 3.29
C VAL A 21 15.42 -1.10 3.34
N ARG A 22 16.65 -0.90 3.83
CA ARG A 22 17.29 0.42 3.87
C ARG A 22 17.52 1.00 2.47
N GLN A 23 17.86 0.17 1.49
CA GLN A 23 18.04 0.60 0.10
C GLN A 23 16.72 0.95 -0.60
N LEU A 24 15.64 0.23 -0.29
CA LEU A 24 14.31 0.48 -0.86
C LEU A 24 13.56 1.61 -0.15
N MET A 25 13.97 1.98 1.07
CA MET A 25 13.31 2.99 1.89
C MET A 25 13.07 4.32 1.16
N PRO A 26 13.97 4.89 0.35
CA PRO A 26 13.70 6.14 -0.38
C PRO A 26 12.54 6.02 -1.38
N PHE A 27 12.28 4.82 -1.90
CA PHE A 27 11.30 4.55 -2.95
C PHE A 27 9.93 4.10 -2.42
N HIS A 28 9.73 3.99 -1.10
CA HIS A 28 8.50 3.49 -0.48
C HIS A 28 7.20 4.06 -1.07
N LEU A 29 7.10 5.39 -1.25
CA LEU A 29 5.92 6.03 -1.84
C LEU A 29 5.73 5.68 -3.33
N HIS A 30 6.82 5.61 -4.08
CA HIS A 30 6.75 5.22 -5.50
C HIS A 30 6.34 3.75 -5.63
N ILE A 31 6.82 2.88 -4.74
CA ILE A 31 6.48 1.46 -4.73
C ILE A 31 4.99 1.28 -4.37
N ILE A 32 4.49 1.93 -3.33
CA ILE A 32 3.10 1.78 -2.89
C ILE A 32 2.11 2.39 -3.89
N PHE A 33 2.31 3.64 -4.30
CA PHE A 33 1.40 4.32 -5.23
C PHE A 33 1.62 3.88 -6.67
N GLY A 34 2.83 3.50 -7.06
CA GLY A 34 3.10 2.90 -8.37
C GLY A 34 2.46 1.52 -8.50
N GLY A 35 2.57 0.68 -7.47
CA GLY A 35 1.85 -0.60 -7.43
C GLY A 35 0.34 -0.40 -7.51
N LEU A 36 -0.21 0.50 -6.69
CA LEU A 36 -1.63 0.87 -6.73
C LEU A 36 -2.06 1.38 -8.12
N GLY A 37 -1.26 2.24 -8.74
CA GLY A 37 -1.53 2.82 -10.05
C GLY A 37 -1.51 1.78 -11.16
N ILE A 38 -0.60 0.81 -11.12
CA ILE A 38 -0.56 -0.29 -12.09
C ILE A 38 -1.78 -1.21 -11.91
N LEU A 39 -2.18 -1.52 -10.67
CA LEU A 39 -3.38 -2.31 -10.41
C LEU A 39 -4.63 -1.60 -10.96
N LEU A 40 -4.75 -0.29 -10.73
CA LEU A 40 -5.82 0.52 -11.31
C LEU A 40 -5.75 0.53 -12.84
N LEU A 41 -4.56 0.70 -13.41
CA LEU A 41 -4.35 0.71 -14.85
C LEU A 41 -4.80 -0.61 -15.48
N GLN A 42 -4.50 -1.73 -14.85
CA GLN A 42 -4.95 -3.04 -15.32
C GLN A 42 -6.48 -3.12 -15.37
N GLU A 43 -7.16 -2.75 -14.28
CA GLU A 43 -8.63 -2.74 -14.22
C GLU A 43 -9.25 -1.83 -15.29
N LEU A 44 -8.63 -0.68 -15.56
CA LEU A 44 -9.05 0.20 -16.65
C LEU A 44 -8.80 -0.44 -18.02
N LEU A 45 -7.63 -1.04 -18.23
CA LEU A 45 -7.25 -1.63 -19.51
C LEU A 45 -8.12 -2.82 -19.88
N VAL A 46 -8.49 -3.67 -18.92
CA VAL A 46 -9.45 -4.78 -19.13
C VAL A 46 -10.79 -4.27 -19.66
N ARG A 47 -11.18 -3.05 -19.30
CA ARG A 47 -12.45 -2.43 -19.70
C ARG A 47 -12.36 -1.64 -20.99
N THR A 48 -11.15 -1.30 -21.43
CA THR A 48 -10.92 -0.66 -22.72
C THR A 48 -10.76 -1.68 -23.82
N ASP A 49 -11.07 -1.30 -25.06
CA ASP A 49 -10.94 -2.17 -26.25
C ASP A 49 -9.46 -2.29 -26.71
N ILE A 50 -8.55 -2.47 -25.75
CA ILE A 50 -7.12 -2.64 -26.02
C ILE A 50 -6.87 -4.01 -26.66
N ASN A 51 -5.90 -4.06 -27.58
CA ASN A 51 -5.49 -5.30 -28.20
C ASN A 51 -5.07 -6.34 -27.14
N TYR A 52 -5.72 -7.50 -27.18
CA TYR A 52 -5.46 -8.63 -26.28
C TYR A 52 -3.97 -9.01 -26.19
N LYS A 53 -3.22 -8.92 -27.30
CA LYS A 53 -1.78 -9.22 -27.29
C LYS A 53 -1.00 -8.24 -26.41
N THR A 54 -1.30 -6.95 -26.49
CA THR A 54 -0.65 -5.92 -25.68
C THR A 54 -0.96 -6.11 -24.20
N TYR A 55 -2.22 -6.41 -23.87
CA TYR A 55 -2.63 -6.70 -22.49
C TYR A 55 -1.91 -7.95 -21.95
N ASN A 56 -1.88 -9.03 -22.72
CA ASN A 56 -1.25 -10.28 -22.30
C ASN A 56 0.26 -10.11 -22.05
N THR A 57 0.95 -9.42 -22.96
CA THR A 57 2.39 -9.17 -22.79
C THR A 57 2.71 -8.33 -21.56
N LEU A 58 1.91 -7.30 -21.28
CA LEU A 58 2.14 -6.46 -20.10
C LEU A 58 1.87 -7.22 -18.79
N PHE A 59 0.75 -7.94 -18.68
CA PHE A 59 0.30 -8.45 -17.39
C PHE A 59 0.60 -9.94 -17.14
N TYR A 60 0.90 -10.73 -18.16
CA TYR A 60 1.21 -12.15 -18.03
C TYR A 60 2.66 -12.50 -18.40
N ASP A 61 3.22 -11.90 -19.47
CA ASP A 61 4.62 -12.17 -19.86
C ASP A 61 5.63 -11.41 -18.97
N ILE A 62 5.33 -10.15 -18.59
CA ILE A 62 6.16 -9.30 -17.70
C ILE A 62 5.70 -9.38 -16.22
N PRO A 63 4.92 -10.41 -15.87
CA PRO A 63 3.93 -10.46 -14.77
C PRO A 63 3.65 -9.15 -14.01
N LEU A 64 3.30 -8.07 -14.73
CA LEU A 64 3.22 -6.73 -14.13
C LEU A 64 2.16 -6.63 -13.03
N HIS A 65 1.08 -7.41 -13.12
CA HIS A 65 0.07 -7.52 -12.06
C HIS A 65 0.69 -7.97 -10.73
N TRP A 66 1.47 -9.05 -10.75
CA TRP A 66 2.07 -9.62 -9.55
C TRP A 66 3.12 -8.68 -8.95
N ILE A 67 3.92 -8.05 -9.81
CA ILE A 67 4.90 -7.05 -9.38
C ILE A 67 4.20 -5.88 -8.68
N ALA A 68 3.10 -5.40 -9.24
CA ALA A 68 2.31 -4.32 -8.65
C ALA A 68 1.61 -4.73 -7.35
N PHE A 69 1.03 -5.92 -7.31
CA PHE A 69 0.37 -6.48 -6.14
C PHE A 69 1.34 -6.61 -4.96
N TYR A 70 2.43 -7.36 -5.14
CA TYR A 70 3.44 -7.50 -4.08
C TYR A 70 4.16 -6.18 -3.80
N GLY A 71 4.39 -5.37 -4.83
CA GLY A 71 4.92 -4.01 -4.71
C GLY A 71 4.07 -3.16 -3.78
N PHE A 72 2.74 -3.15 -3.93
CA PHE A 72 1.84 -2.43 -3.04
C PHE A 72 2.03 -2.83 -1.56
N PHE A 73 2.08 -4.12 -1.25
CA PHE A 73 2.28 -4.58 0.13
C PHE A 73 3.66 -4.26 0.67
N VAL A 74 4.72 -4.47 -0.12
CA VAL A 74 6.09 -4.10 0.26
C VAL A 74 6.18 -2.59 0.49
N GLY A 75 5.62 -1.79 -0.40
CA GLY A 75 5.51 -0.35 -0.26
C GLY A 75 4.71 0.06 0.99
N GLY A 76 3.65 -0.69 1.32
CA GLY A 76 2.89 -0.55 2.56
C GLY A 76 3.76 -0.71 3.80
N TRP A 77 4.50 -1.82 3.88
CA TRP A 77 5.43 -2.09 4.99
C TRP A 77 6.55 -1.05 5.08
N LEU A 78 7.13 -0.66 3.94
CA LEU A 78 8.16 0.37 3.90
C LEU A 78 7.61 1.74 4.33
N THR A 79 6.39 2.08 3.93
CA THR A 79 5.76 3.35 4.29
C THR A 79 5.40 3.37 5.77
N LEU A 80 4.96 2.25 6.35
CA LEU A 80 4.64 2.11 7.78
C LEU A 80 5.84 2.47 8.66
N ILE A 81 7.05 2.06 8.25
CA ILE A 81 8.28 2.30 9.00
C ILE A 81 8.97 3.64 8.65
N SER A 82 8.45 4.37 7.66
CA SER A 82 9.01 5.63 7.16
C SER A 82 8.45 6.86 7.91
N LYS A 83 9.12 8.01 7.72
CA LYS A 83 8.62 9.34 8.16
C LYS A 83 7.29 9.74 7.52
N ASN A 84 6.98 9.09 6.40
CA ASN A 84 5.87 9.39 5.51
C ASN A 84 4.68 8.46 5.78
N VAL A 85 4.62 7.82 6.94
CA VAL A 85 3.50 6.96 7.36
C VAL A 85 2.14 7.64 7.23
N LYS A 86 2.08 8.98 7.30
CA LYS A 86 0.87 9.77 7.05
C LYS A 86 0.25 9.53 5.68
N TYR A 87 1.01 9.05 4.69
CA TYR A 87 0.51 8.75 3.35
C TYR A 87 -0.06 7.33 3.21
N LEU A 88 0.27 6.42 4.14
CA LEU A 88 -0.20 5.04 4.11
C LEU A 88 -1.73 4.89 4.16
N PRO A 89 -2.48 5.67 4.99
CA PRO A 89 -3.94 5.64 4.96
C PRO A 89 -4.55 5.84 3.57
N TYR A 90 -4.02 6.81 2.82
CA TYR A 90 -4.54 7.12 1.48
C TYR A 90 -4.30 5.98 0.48
N ALA A 91 -3.15 5.32 0.57
CA ALA A 91 -2.87 4.14 -0.26
C ALA A 91 -3.80 2.96 0.08
N LEU A 92 -4.08 2.73 1.37
CA LEU A 92 -5.02 1.69 1.80
C LEU A 92 -6.45 1.99 1.37
N TRP A 93 -6.87 3.26 1.44
CA TRP A 93 -8.18 3.67 0.90
C TRP A 93 -8.25 3.54 -0.61
N GLY A 94 -7.18 3.88 -1.33
CA GLY A 94 -7.10 3.64 -2.77
C GLY A 94 -7.22 2.15 -3.12
N TYR A 95 -6.61 1.27 -2.33
CA TYR A 95 -6.74 -0.18 -2.51
C TYR A 95 -8.14 -0.70 -2.14
N ALA A 96 -8.75 -0.14 -1.10
CA ALA A 96 -10.15 -0.44 -0.76
C ALA A 96 -11.10 -0.02 -1.88
N PHE A 97 -10.85 1.15 -2.49
CA PHE A 97 -11.57 1.60 -3.68
C PHE A 97 -11.38 0.61 -4.83
N LEU A 98 -10.15 0.19 -5.12
CA LEU A 98 -9.86 -0.80 -6.17
C LEU A 98 -10.56 -2.14 -5.94
N ALA A 99 -10.65 -2.60 -4.69
CA ALA A 99 -11.34 -3.85 -4.37
C ALA A 99 -12.85 -3.79 -4.68
N LEU A 100 -13.44 -2.59 -4.62
CA LEU A 100 -14.84 -2.37 -4.97
C LEU A 100 -15.02 -1.99 -6.43
N PHE A 101 -14.05 -1.32 -7.04
CA PHE A 101 -14.04 -1.06 -8.47
C PHE A 101 -14.04 -2.40 -9.19
N PRO A 102 -14.88 -2.57 -10.23
CA PRO A 102 -15.67 -1.56 -10.95
C PRO A 102 -17.13 -1.39 -10.50
N PHE A 103 -17.47 -1.85 -9.29
CA PHE A 103 -18.82 -1.86 -8.70
C PHE A 103 -19.83 -2.77 -9.42
N GLU A 104 -19.38 -3.45 -10.46
CA GLU A 104 -20.09 -4.48 -11.19
C GLU A 104 -19.53 -5.82 -10.69
N TYR A 105 -20.39 -6.71 -10.17
CA TYR A 105 -20.02 -8.00 -9.55
C TYR A 105 -19.39 -7.94 -8.16
N LEU A 106 -19.94 -7.11 -7.27
CA LEU A 106 -19.52 -7.06 -5.87
C LEU A 106 -19.91 -8.34 -5.11
N GLY A 107 -18.92 -9.18 -4.83
CA GLY A 107 -19.05 -10.30 -3.90
C GLY A 107 -18.83 -9.88 -2.44
N LEU A 108 -19.26 -10.73 -1.50
CA LEU A 108 -18.97 -10.54 -0.07
C LEU A 108 -17.46 -10.35 0.20
N TYR A 109 -16.62 -11.05 -0.56
CA TYR A 109 -15.17 -10.94 -0.49
C TYR A 109 -14.68 -9.50 -0.75
N ASN A 110 -15.18 -8.84 -1.79
CA ASN A 110 -14.82 -7.48 -2.16
C ASN A 110 -15.20 -6.48 -1.06
N PHE A 111 -16.41 -6.63 -0.50
CA PHE A 111 -16.86 -5.82 0.63
C PHE A 111 -16.00 -6.02 1.87
N LEU A 112 -15.68 -7.27 2.21
CA LEU A 112 -14.85 -7.58 3.36
C LEU A 112 -13.44 -7.02 3.17
N GLN A 113 -12.86 -7.20 1.99
CA GLN A 113 -11.55 -6.65 1.64
C GLN A 113 -11.54 -5.12 1.77
N ALA A 114 -12.52 -4.44 1.16
CA ALA A 114 -12.64 -2.99 1.22
C ALA A 114 -12.87 -2.50 2.66
N ALA A 115 -13.67 -3.20 3.45
CA ALA A 115 -13.88 -2.88 4.86
C ALA A 115 -12.59 -3.02 5.68
N ILE A 116 -11.84 -4.11 5.51
CA ILE A 116 -10.56 -4.32 6.20
C ILE A 116 -9.59 -3.18 5.89
N TYR A 117 -9.37 -2.88 4.61
CA TYR A 117 -8.40 -1.83 4.22
C TYR A 117 -8.91 -0.41 4.50
N GLY A 118 -10.22 -0.19 4.43
CA GLY A 118 -10.86 1.07 4.82
C GLY A 118 -10.70 1.37 6.31
N VAL A 119 -11.03 0.38 7.16
CA VAL A 119 -10.89 0.46 8.62
C VAL A 119 -9.42 0.56 9.02
N ALA A 120 -8.53 -0.22 8.42
CA ALA A 120 -7.09 -0.14 8.67
C ALA A 120 -6.53 1.25 8.30
N GLY A 121 -6.94 1.80 7.16
CA GLY A 121 -6.60 3.17 6.76
C GLY A 121 -7.08 4.20 7.77
N TYR A 122 -8.31 4.08 8.26
CA TYR A 122 -8.84 4.97 9.29
C TYR A 122 -8.10 4.86 10.63
N ALA A 123 -7.79 3.64 11.08
CA ALA A 123 -7.03 3.41 12.31
C ALA A 123 -5.63 4.02 12.23
N LEU A 124 -4.94 3.82 11.09
CA LEU A 124 -3.64 4.42 10.83
C LEU A 124 -3.72 5.94 10.74
N PHE A 125 -4.73 6.49 10.07
CA PHE A 125 -4.93 7.94 9.99
C PHE A 125 -5.03 8.55 11.40
N ARG A 126 -5.88 7.96 12.26
CA ARG A 126 -5.99 8.39 13.66
C ARG A 126 -4.68 8.25 14.42
N TYR A 127 -3.91 7.19 14.22
CA TYR A 127 -2.60 7.04 14.84
C TYR A 127 -1.63 8.13 14.39
N THR A 128 -1.54 8.42 13.09
CA THR A 128 -0.65 9.46 12.56
C THR A 128 -1.01 10.87 13.01
N ALA A 129 -2.26 11.11 13.39
CA ALA A 129 -2.73 12.37 13.96
C ALA A 129 -2.47 12.52 15.47
N THR A 130 -2.02 11.47 16.18
CA THR A 130 -1.74 11.54 17.62
C THR A 130 -0.31 12.01 17.91
N SER A 131 -0.09 12.55 19.12
CA SER A 131 1.23 12.99 19.62
C SER A 131 2.30 11.90 19.53
N HIS A 132 1.90 10.63 19.63
CA HIS A 132 2.79 9.48 19.50
C HIS A 132 3.33 9.30 18.08
N GLY A 133 2.47 9.52 17.07
CA GLY A 133 2.90 9.54 15.66
C GLY A 133 3.82 10.73 15.34
N ALA A 134 3.59 11.88 15.97
CA ALA A 134 4.44 13.06 15.81
C ALA A 134 5.85 12.85 16.40
N SER A 135 5.95 12.29 17.61
CA SER A 135 7.23 11.96 18.26
C SER A 135 8.02 10.87 17.52
N ASP A 136 7.33 9.82 17.04
CA ASP A 136 7.98 8.75 16.26
C ASP A 136 8.53 9.27 14.92
N ASN A 137 7.89 10.25 14.29
CA ASN A 137 8.38 10.88 13.06
C ASN A 137 9.60 11.79 13.32
N GLN A 138 9.66 12.48 14.47
CA GLN A 138 10.83 13.27 14.87
C GLN A 138 12.06 12.39 15.14
N SER A 139 11.88 11.21 15.76
CA SER A 139 12.98 10.27 16.04
C SER A 139 13.65 9.68 14.79
N LEU A 140 12.99 9.80 13.63
CA LEU A 140 13.51 9.33 12.36
C LEU A 140 14.43 10.37 11.69
N ASN A 141 14.54 11.61 12.21
CA ASN A 141 15.49 12.62 11.71
C ASN A 141 16.94 12.25 12.07
N VAL A 142 17.39 11.20 11.41
CA VAL A 142 18.77 10.97 10.98
C VAL A 142 18.77 11.04 9.46
#